data_AF-A0A7W2UU97-F1
#
_entry.id   AF-A0A7W2UU97-F1
#
_cell.length_a   1.000
_cell.length_b   1.000
_cell.length_c   1.000
_cell.angle_alpha   90.00
_cell.angle_beta   90.00
_cell.angle_gamma   90.00
#
_symmetry.space_group_name_H-M   'P 1'
#
loop_
_entity.id
_entity.type
_entity.pdbx_description
1 polymer ?
#
loop_
_entity_poly.entity_id
_entity_poly.type
_entity_poly.pdbx_seq_one_letter_code
_entity_poly.pdbx_strand_id
1 'polypeptide(L)'
;MVRASRLVTAAVVAAAALLPLGVSAAPAHADDEACAEYLEGQGRDDEAIQEACEAGAAGNGPECVRILVGQGITPSRATQACVLAGRPSDDAAPRSLARLRG
;
A
#
# COMPACT_ATOMS: atom_id res chain seq x y z
N MET A 1 20.34 64.05 -30.39
CA MET A 1 20.06 64.33 -28.96
C MET A 1 18.79 63.59 -28.57
N VAL A 2 18.71 63.11 -27.31
CA VAL A 2 17.54 62.52 -26.62
C VAL A 2 17.28 61.04 -27.00
N ARG A 3 17.20 60.04 -26.11
CA ARG A 3 17.22 59.97 -24.64
C ARG A 3 17.70 58.56 -24.24
N ALA A 4 18.57 58.47 -23.25
CA ALA A 4 18.86 57.23 -22.55
C ALA A 4 17.58 56.74 -21.85
N SER A 5 17.08 55.58 -22.28
CA SER A 5 15.95 54.93 -21.64
C SER A 5 16.46 54.00 -20.55
N ARG A 6 15.88 54.21 -19.38
CA ARG A 6 16.31 53.76 -18.05
C ARG A 6 16.29 52.23 -17.93
N LEU A 7 17.24 51.75 -17.12
CA LEU A 7 17.34 50.40 -16.57
C LEU A 7 15.97 49.90 -16.07
N VAL A 8 15.52 48.76 -16.58
CA VAL A 8 14.37 48.03 -16.03
C VAL A 8 14.89 46.75 -15.40
N THR A 9 15.05 46.86 -14.09
CA THR A 9 14.61 45.92 -13.05
C THR A 9 14.99 44.44 -13.21
N ALA A 10 15.98 44.10 -12.39
CA ALA A 10 16.35 42.80 -11.85
C ALA A 10 15.27 41.70 -11.88
N ALA A 11 15.68 40.59 -12.49
CA ALA A 11 15.45 39.20 -12.13
C ALA A 11 14.23 38.90 -11.24
N VAL A 12 13.15 38.43 -11.87
CA VAL A 12 12.11 37.67 -11.18
C VAL A 12 12.70 36.29 -10.86
N VAL A 13 12.95 36.06 -9.57
CA VAL A 13 13.26 34.75 -8.99
C VAL A 13 12.02 33.87 -9.16
N ALA A 14 12.01 33.00 -10.17
CA ALA A 14 11.05 31.92 -10.25
C ALA A 14 11.67 30.68 -9.61
N ALA A 15 11.24 30.45 -8.38
CA ALA A 15 11.63 29.34 -7.53
C ALA A 15 11.65 28.01 -8.29
N ALA A 16 12.76 27.28 -8.15
CA ALA A 16 12.80 25.85 -8.40
C ALA A 16 11.83 25.17 -7.43
N ALA A 17 10.56 25.05 -7.85
CA ALA A 17 9.62 24.19 -7.17
C ALA A 17 10.13 22.76 -7.35
N LEU A 18 10.79 22.27 -6.31
CA LEU A 18 11.18 20.88 -6.15
C LEU A 18 9.94 20.02 -6.35
N LEU A 19 9.88 19.34 -7.48
CA LEU A 19 9.02 18.20 -7.67
C LEU A 19 9.62 17.04 -6.87
N PRO A 20 8.91 16.49 -5.89
CA PRO A 20 8.67 15.07 -5.92
C PRO A 20 7.40 14.89 -6.74
N LEU A 21 7.57 14.68 -8.06
CA LEU A 21 6.57 13.91 -8.79
C LEU A 21 6.44 12.61 -7.99
N GLY A 22 5.32 12.49 -7.28
CA GLY A 22 5.08 11.40 -6.36
C GLY A 22 5.37 10.09 -7.04
N VAL A 23 6.48 9.46 -6.64
CA VAL A 23 6.67 8.03 -6.85
C VAL A 23 5.74 7.36 -5.85
N SER A 24 4.45 7.36 -6.19
CA SER A 24 3.48 6.48 -5.58
C SER A 24 3.61 5.16 -6.33
N ALA A 25 4.66 4.39 -6.00
CA ALA A 25 4.64 2.97 -6.31
C ALA A 25 3.49 2.37 -5.48
N ALA A 26 2.45 1.89 -6.15
CA ALA A 26 1.24 1.34 -5.55
C ALA A 26 1.57 0.12 -4.67
N PRO A 27 0.76 -0.23 -3.64
CA PRO A 27 0.68 -1.64 -3.28
C PRO A 27 -0.23 -2.28 -4.31
N ALA A 28 0.36 -3.05 -5.23
CA ALA A 28 -0.41 -3.72 -6.27
C ALA A 28 -1.26 -4.87 -5.73
N HIS A 29 -1.02 -5.34 -4.50
CA HIS A 29 -1.59 -6.59 -3.99
C HIS A 29 -1.68 -6.58 -2.45
N ALA A 30 -2.87 -6.19 -1.95
CA ALA A 30 -3.55 -6.45 -0.66
C ALA A 30 -2.80 -6.50 0.71
N ASP A 31 -3.52 -6.23 1.81
CA ASP A 31 -3.00 -6.16 3.19
C ASP A 31 -2.61 -7.55 3.74
N ASP A 32 -1.35 -7.94 3.59
CA ASP A 32 -0.73 -9.04 4.33
C ASP A 32 -0.74 -8.80 5.85
N GLU A 33 -0.69 -7.53 6.27
CA GLU A 33 -0.77 -7.10 7.67
C GLU A 33 -2.06 -7.56 8.38
N ALA A 34 -3.22 -7.47 7.74
CA ALA A 34 -4.48 -7.93 8.34
C ALA A 34 -4.50 -9.46 8.56
N CYS A 35 -3.76 -10.21 7.75
CA CYS A 35 -3.57 -11.64 7.92
C CYS A 35 -2.61 -11.94 9.09
N ALA A 36 -1.49 -11.22 9.16
CA ALA A 36 -0.52 -11.35 10.24
C ALA A 36 -1.15 -11.01 11.60
N GLU A 37 -1.80 -9.85 11.75
CA GLU A 37 -2.45 -9.42 13.00
C GLU A 37 -3.49 -10.43 13.52
N TYR A 38 -4.28 -11.01 12.60
CA TYR A 38 -5.27 -12.03 12.95
C TYR A 38 -4.63 -13.30 13.53
N LEU A 39 -3.44 -13.66 13.05
CA LEU A 39 -2.69 -14.84 13.50
C LEU A 39 -1.85 -14.54 14.74
N GLU A 40 -1.26 -13.36 14.85
CA GLU A 40 -0.57 -12.86 16.03
C GLU A 40 -1.49 -12.82 17.26
N GLY A 41 -2.74 -12.37 17.08
CA GLY A 41 -3.77 -12.41 18.13
C GLY A 41 -4.11 -13.83 18.63
N GLN A 42 -3.61 -14.87 17.95
CA GLN A 42 -3.74 -16.28 18.32
C GLN A 42 -2.40 -16.88 18.78
N GLY A 43 -1.37 -16.06 18.99
CA GLY A 43 -0.02 -16.48 19.37
C GLY A 43 0.76 -17.12 18.24
N ARG A 44 0.47 -16.75 16.98
CA ARG A 44 1.19 -17.21 15.79
C ARG A 44 1.87 -16.03 15.12
N ASP A 45 3.17 -15.93 15.33
CA ASP A 45 4.03 -14.91 14.75
C ASP A 45 5.35 -15.60 14.39
N ASP A 46 5.47 -16.01 13.14
CA ASP A 46 6.67 -16.64 12.60
C ASP A 46 6.83 -16.28 11.12
N GLU A 47 8.05 -16.42 10.62
CA GLU A 47 8.41 -16.00 9.25
C GLU A 47 7.59 -16.72 8.17
N ALA A 48 7.14 -17.95 8.42
CA ALA A 48 6.30 -18.69 7.48
C ALA A 48 4.84 -18.20 7.48
N ILE A 49 4.36 -17.61 8.58
CA ILE A 49 3.08 -16.89 8.62
C ILE A 49 3.14 -15.69 7.68
N GLN A 50 4.21 -14.91 7.75
CA GLN A 50 4.39 -13.74 6.88
C GLN A 50 4.44 -14.14 5.41
N GLU A 51 5.23 -15.15 5.06
CA GLU A 51 5.30 -15.69 3.68
C GLU A 51 3.92 -16.16 3.18
N ALA A 52 3.12 -16.78 4.05
CA ALA A 52 1.77 -17.19 3.68
C ALA A 52 0.85 -16.00 3.43
N CYS A 53 0.90 -14.98 4.29
CA CYS A 53 0.11 -13.76 4.14
C CYS A 53 0.49 -12.99 2.88
N GLU A 54 1.78 -12.87 2.55
CA GLU A 54 2.27 -12.30 1.29
C GLU A 54 1.75 -13.07 0.06
N ALA A 55 1.76 -14.41 0.11
CA ALA A 55 1.18 -15.22 -0.95
C ALA A 55 -0.32 -14.94 -1.11
N GLY A 56 -1.06 -14.80 0.00
CA GLY A 56 -2.47 -14.41 -0.01
C GLY A 56 -2.70 -13.03 -0.61
N ALA A 57 -1.87 -12.06 -0.23
CA ALA A 57 -1.88 -10.70 -0.73
C ALA A 57 -1.64 -10.63 -2.24
N ALA A 58 -0.67 -11.40 -2.73
CA ALA A 58 -0.38 -11.60 -4.15
C ALA A 58 -1.50 -12.31 -4.95
N GLY A 59 -2.62 -12.65 -4.31
CA GLY A 59 -3.77 -13.33 -4.93
C GLY A 59 -3.62 -14.85 -4.98
N ASN A 60 -2.58 -15.41 -4.36
CA ASN A 60 -2.34 -16.85 -4.28
C ASN A 60 -2.92 -17.45 -2.98
N GLY A 61 -4.24 -17.38 -2.85
CA GLY A 61 -4.98 -17.95 -1.72
C GLY A 61 -4.73 -19.44 -1.46
N PRO A 62 -4.65 -20.33 -2.49
CA PRO A 62 -4.36 -21.74 -2.27
C PRO A 62 -2.99 -21.98 -1.62
N GLU A 63 -1.97 -21.22 -2.04
CA GLU A 63 -0.63 -21.32 -1.47
C GLU A 63 -0.59 -20.80 -0.03
N CYS A 64 -1.24 -19.67 0.24
CA CYS A 64 -1.41 -19.16 1.60
C CYS A 64 -2.01 -20.22 2.53
N VAL A 65 -3.10 -20.88 2.13
CA VAL A 65 -3.74 -21.92 2.96
C VAL A 65 -2.81 -23.11 3.17
N ARG A 66 -2.08 -23.54 2.12
CA ARG A 66 -1.14 -24.66 2.20
C ARG A 66 -0.03 -24.40 3.21
N ILE A 67 0.57 -23.20 3.19
CA ILE A 67 1.65 -22.83 4.11
C ILE A 67 1.13 -22.78 5.55
N LEU A 68 0.00 -22.10 5.80
CA LEU A 68 -0.57 -21.98 7.16
C LEU A 68 -0.97 -23.34 7.75
N VAL A 69 -1.55 -24.24 6.94
CA VAL A 69 -1.86 -25.61 7.40
C VAL A 69 -0.58 -26.39 7.70
N GLY A 70 0.49 -26.18 6.93
CA GLY A 70 1.82 -26.71 7.21
C GLY A 70 2.39 -26.26 8.57
N GLN A 71 2.03 -25.06 9.02
CA GLN A 71 2.36 -24.53 10.35
C GLN A 71 1.45 -25.04 11.49
N GLY A 72 0.54 -25.98 11.18
CA GLY A 72 -0.39 -26.55 12.17
C GLY A 72 -1.60 -25.66 12.46
N ILE A 73 -1.87 -24.65 11.64
CA ILE A 73 -3.12 -23.88 11.71
C ILE A 73 -4.24 -24.70 11.10
N THR A 74 -5.42 -24.67 11.71
CA THR A 74 -6.57 -25.43 11.19
C THR A 74 -7.00 -24.89 9.82
N PRO A 75 -7.49 -25.75 8.90
CA PRO A 75 -7.89 -25.31 7.56
C PRO A 75 -8.88 -24.14 7.56
N SER A 76 -9.83 -24.13 8.50
CA SER A 76 -10.82 -23.05 8.62
C SER A 76 -10.20 -21.71 9.00
N ARG A 77 -9.22 -21.70 9.92
CA ARG A 77 -8.51 -20.47 10.31
C ARG A 77 -7.54 -20.01 9.23
N ALA A 78 -6.85 -20.95 8.59
CA ALA A 78 -5.99 -20.67 7.45
C ALA A 78 -6.78 -19.99 6.32
N THR A 79 -7.95 -20.54 5.98
CA THR A 79 -8.85 -19.95 4.98
C THR A 79 -9.28 -18.54 5.38
N GLN A 80 -9.63 -18.32 6.65
CA GLN A 80 -10.02 -17.00 7.14
C GLN A 80 -8.88 -15.97 7.05
N ALA A 81 -7.66 -16.35 7.47
CA ALA A 81 -6.48 -15.50 7.36
C ALA A 81 -6.16 -15.14 5.90
N CYS A 82 -6.20 -16.13 4.99
CA CYS A 82 -5.92 -15.88 3.57
C CYS A 82 -7.00 -15.03 2.88
N VAL A 83 -8.25 -15.06 3.36
CA VAL A 83 -9.30 -14.15 2.90
C VAL A 83 -9.02 -12.71 3.36
N LEU A 84 -8.45 -12.52 4.54
CA LEU A 84 -8.01 -11.20 5.01
C LEU A 84 -6.84 -10.71 4.16
N ALA A 85 -5.83 -11.56 3.92
CA ALA A 85 -4.69 -11.23 3.08
C ALA A 85 -5.09 -10.82 1.66
N GLY A 86 -6.13 -11.44 1.09
CA GLY A 86 -6.59 -11.14 -0.28
C GLY A 86 -7.53 -9.92 -0.41
N ARG A 87 -7.83 -9.20 0.69
CA ARG A 87 -8.71 -8.03 0.62
C ARG A 87 -7.98 -6.81 0.07
N PRO A 88 -8.60 -6.05 -0.85
CA PRO A 88 -8.03 -4.76 -1.25
C PRO A 88 -7.96 -3.85 -0.02
N SER A 89 -6.78 -3.33 0.30
CA SER A 89 -6.56 -2.36 1.38
C SER A 89 -7.47 -1.15 1.17
N ASP A 90 -8.07 -0.61 2.23
CA ASP A 90 -8.95 0.58 2.12
C ASP A 90 -8.19 1.81 1.57
N ASP A 91 -6.86 1.83 1.67
CA ASP A 91 -5.98 2.83 1.04
C ASP A 91 -5.83 2.67 -0.49
N ALA A 92 -6.18 1.49 -1.02
CA ALA A 92 -6.26 1.22 -2.46
C ALA A 92 -7.64 1.60 -3.05
N ALA A 93 -8.63 1.92 -2.21
CA ALA A 93 -9.89 2.46 -2.70
C ALA A 93 -9.60 3.82 -3.37
N PRO A 94 -9.97 4.01 -4.64
CA PRO A 94 -9.76 5.29 -5.28
C PRO A 94 -10.50 6.36 -4.46
N ARG A 95 -9.78 7.44 -4.11
CA ARG A 95 -10.30 8.66 -3.45
C ARG A 95 -11.44 9.35 -4.23
N SER A 96 -12.00 8.71 -5.26
CA SER A 96 -13.22 9.10 -5.96
C SER A 96 -14.47 9.03 -5.09
N LEU A 97 -14.52 8.17 -4.06
CA LEU A 97 -15.66 8.14 -3.12
C LEU A 97 -15.67 9.33 -2.15
N ALA A 98 -14.51 9.94 -1.86
CA ALA A 98 -14.42 11.12 -1.01
C ALA A 98 -14.98 12.39 -1.67
N ARG A 99 -15.10 12.44 -3.01
CA ARG A 99 -15.72 13.57 -3.73
C ARG A 99 -17.24 13.49 -3.86
N LEU A 100 -17.85 12.36 -3.49
CA LEU A 100 -19.31 12.16 -3.54
C LEU A 100 -20.01 12.46 -2.20
N ARG A 101 -19.24 12.63 -1.12
CA ARG A 101 -19.74 13.04 0.20
C ARG A 101 -19.47 14.52 0.46
N GLY A 102 -19.86 15.35 -0.51
CA GLY A 102 -19.99 16.79 -0.31
C GLY A 102 -20.96 17.14 0.81
#